data_AF-X0W043-F1
#
_entry.id   AF-X0W043-F1
#
_cell.length_a   1.000
_cell.length_b   1.000
_cell.length_c   1.000
_cell.angle_alpha   90.00
_cell.angle_beta   90.00
_cell.angle_gamma   90.00
#
_symmetry.space_group_name_H-M   'P 1'
#
loop_
_entity.id
_entity.type
_entity.pdbx_description
1 polymer ?
#
loop_
_entity_poly.entity_id
_entity_poly.type
_entity_poly.pdbx_seq_one_letter_code
_entity_poly.pdbx_strand_id
1 'polypeptide(L)' 'MILLITAIIACVLFVLISVFQILLVLGLPFGRAAFGGKYERLPTNLRIISLIAVGIFIFGIIVILERAGII' A
#
# COMPACT_ATOMS: atom_id res chain seq x y z
N MET A 1 9.06 4.84 -23.95
CA MET A 1 7.60 4.67 -23.87
C MET A 1 7.20 3.53 -22.92
N ILE A 2 7.76 2.31 -23.05
CA ILE A 2 7.40 1.17 -22.18
C ILE A 2 7.64 1.45 -20.67
N LEU A 3 8.78 2.07 -20.33
CA LEU A 3 9.16 2.39 -18.95
C LEU A 3 8.17 3.33 -18.24
N LEU A 4 7.66 4.33 -18.96
CA LEU A 4 6.70 5.29 -18.41
C LEU A 4 5.37 4.60 -18.10
N ILE A 5 4.89 3.75 -19.02
CA ILE A 5 3.64 3.00 -18.86
C ILE A 5 3.76 2.04 -17.67
N THR A 6 4.86 1.29 -17.57
CA THR A 6 5.07 0.37 -16.43
C THR A 6 5.23 1.12 -15.11
N ALA A 7 5.88 2.28 -15.11
CA ALA A 7 6.02 3.12 -13.91
C ALA A 7 4.66 3.65 -13.42
N ILE A 8 3.81 4.14 -14.33
CA ILE A 8 2.47 4.61 -14.00
C ILE A 8 1.62 3.47 -13.45
N ILE A 9 1.61 2.30 -14.11
CA ILE A 9 0.86 1.14 -13.64
C ILE A 9 1.33 0.73 -12.23
N ALA A 10 2.63 0.63 -12.01
CA ALA A 10 3.19 0.27 -10.72
C ALA A 10 2.82 1.29 -9.63
N CYS A 11 2.91 2.60 -9.92
CA CYS A 11 2.51 3.64 -8.97
C CYS A 11 1.01 3.55 -8.63
N VAL A 12 0.14 3.35 -9.62
CA VAL A 12 -1.31 3.22 -9.38
C VAL A 12 -1.59 2.02 -8.47
N LEU A 13 -0.96 0.88 -8.72
CA LEU A 13 -1.10 -0.30 -7.85
C LEU A 13 -0.59 -0.04 -6.43
N PHE A 14 0.54 0.65 -6.29
CA PHE A 14 1.11 0.95 -4.97
C PHE A 14 0.25 1.95 -4.20
N VAL A 15 -0.36 2.93 -4.88
CA VAL A 15 -1.34 3.85 -4.28
C VAL A 15 -2.57 3.08 -3.82
N LEU A 16 -3.13 2.20 -4.65
CA LEU A 16 -4.28 1.36 -4.28
C LEU A 16 -3.99 0.52 -3.04
N ILE A 17 -2.80 -0.11 -2.98
CA ILE A 17 -2.41 -0.90 -1.81
C ILE A 17 -2.19 0.00 -0.58
N SER A 18 -1.57 1.17 -0.75
CA SER A 18 -1.37 2.13 0.35
C SER A 18 -2.69 2.58 0.95
N VAL A 19 -3.68 2.91 0.11
CA VAL A 19 -5.05 3.25 0.57
C VAL A 19 -5.67 2.08 1.32
N PHE A 20 -5.55 0.87 0.80
CA PHE A 20 -6.05 -0.33 1.49
C PHE A 20 -5.39 -0.51 2.87
N GLN A 21 -4.08 -0.32 2.97
CA GLN A 21 -3.36 -0.40 4.24
C GLN A 21 -3.76 0.72 5.22
N ILE A 22 -4.02 1.94 4.74
CA ILE A 22 -4.55 3.04 5.57
C ILE A 22 -5.94 2.68 6.12
N LEU A 23 -6.82 2.09 5.29
CA LEU A 23 -8.14 1.62 5.74
C LEU A 23 -8.01 0.55 6.86
N LEU A 24 -7.00 -0.33 6.78
CA LEU A 24 -6.70 -1.31 7.82
C LEU A 24 -6.20 -0.65 9.12
N VAL A 25 -5.35 0.38 9.02
CA VAL A 25 -4.88 1.17 10.17
C VAL A 25 -6.03 1.87 10.88
N LEU A 26 -6.99 2.41 10.12
CA LEU A 26 -8.21 3.03 10.66
C LEU A 26 -9.14 2.03 11.37
N GLY A 27 -8.87 0.72 11.26
CA GLY A 27 -9.61 -0.31 11.96
C GLY A 27 -10.96 -0.66 11.33
N LEU A 28 -11.14 -0.32 10.06
CA LEU A 28 -12.30 -0.74 9.27
C LEU A 28 -12.35 -2.27 9.18
N PRO A 29 -13.54 -2.87 8.97
CA PRO A 29 -13.75 -4.31 8.96
C PRO A 29 -13.15 -5.03 7.73
N PHE A 30 -12.13 -4.46 7.10
CA PHE A 30 -11.38 -5.05 5.98
C PHE A 30 -10.26 -5.99 6.45
N GLY A 31 -10.08 -6.16 7.77
CA GLY A 31 -9.09 -7.08 8.32
C GLY A 31 -9.27 -8.52 7.83
N ARG A 32 -10.52 -8.93 7.59
CA ARG A 32 -10.84 -10.24 7.01
C ARG A 32 -10.26 -10.43 5.62
N ALA A 33 -10.27 -9.38 4.79
CA ALA A 33 -9.73 -9.44 3.43
C ALA A 33 -8.20 -9.51 3.41
N ALA A 34 -7.54 -8.88 4.38
CA ALA A 34 -6.07 -8.80 4.43
C ALA A 34 -5.40 -9.99 5.14
N PHE A 35 -6.00 -10.51 6.22
CA PHE A 35 -5.39 -11.52 7.09
C PHE A 35 -6.17 -12.85 7.12
N GLY A 36 -6.79 -13.21 5.99
CA GLY A 36 -7.40 -14.53 5.79
C GLY A 36 -8.62 -14.82 6.67
N GLY A 37 -9.42 -13.80 6.99
CA GLY A 37 -10.69 -13.97 7.72
C GLY A 37 -10.58 -14.04 9.25
N LYS A 38 -9.35 -14.11 9.80
CA LYS A 38 -9.13 -14.39 11.23
C LYS A 38 -9.44 -13.22 12.17
N TYR A 39 -9.37 -11.98 11.67
CA TYR A 39 -9.65 -10.77 12.44
C TYR A 39 -10.54 -9.82 11.63
N GLU A 40 -11.74 -9.52 12.15
CA GLU A 40 -12.66 -8.56 11.52
C GLU A 40 -12.17 -7.13 11.71
N ARG A 41 -11.79 -6.78 12.94
CA ARG A 41 -11.06 -5.54 13.24
C ARG A 41 -9.63 -5.89 13.60
N LEU A 42 -8.67 -5.22 12.98
CA LEU A 42 -7.26 -5.46 13.27
C LEU A 42 -6.93 -5.11 14.72
N PRO A 43 -6.30 -6.02 15.49
CA PRO A 43 -5.65 -5.68 16.75
C PRO A 43 -4.51 -4.69 16.50
N THR A 44 -4.19 -3.87 17.51
CA THR A 44 -3.22 -2.76 17.43
C THR A 44 -1.87 -3.17 16.81
N ASN A 45 -1.39 -4.39 17.11
CA ASN A 45 -0.13 -4.91 16.59
C ASN A 45 -0.14 -5.06 15.07
N LEU A 46 -1.24 -5.54 14.48
CA LEU A 46 -1.37 -5.67 13.03
C LEU A 46 -1.53 -4.29 12.36
N ARG A 47 -2.13 -3.31 13.05
CA ARG A 47 -2.24 -1.94 12.53
C ARG A 47 -0.87 -1.29 12.36
N ILE A 48 0.05 -1.53 13.29
CA ILE A 48 1.43 -1.04 13.19
C ILE A 48 2.13 -1.65 11.97
N ILE A 49 1.94 -2.95 11.71
CA ILE A 49 2.48 -3.62 10.52
C ILE A 49 1.89 -3.02 9.24
N SER A 50 0.58 -2.78 9.19
CA SER A 50 -0.05 -2.10 8.06
C SER A 50 0.47 -0.67 7.87
N LEU A 51 0.73 0.07 8.95
CA LEU A 51 1.34 1.40 8.88
C LEU A 51 2.76 1.36 8.30
N ILE A 52 3.58 0.40 8.71
CA ILE A 52 4.91 0.17 8.15
C ILE A 52 4.81 -0.16 6.66
N ALA A 53 3.84 -1.00 6.27
CA ALA A 53 3.59 -1.35 4.88
C ALA A 53 3.23 -0.11 4.03
N VAL A 54 2.40 0.82 4.53
CA VAL A 54 2.13 2.10 3.87
C VAL A 54 3.43 2.84 3.57
N GLY A 55 4.32 2.94 4.56
CA GLY A 55 5.63 3.60 4.39
C GLY A 55 6.47 2.95 3.29
N ILE A 56 6.49 1.62 3.22
CA ILE A 56 7.21 0.86 2.18
C ILE A 56 6.62 1.12 0.79
N PHE A 57 5.29 1.13 0.65
CA PHE A 57 4.65 1.40 -0.64
C PHE A 57 4.87 2.84 -1.10
N ILE A 58 4.79 3.82 -0.19
CA ILE A 58 5.11 5.22 -0.51
C ILE A 58 6.57 5.36 -0.96
N PHE A 59 7.51 4.73 -0.25
CA PHE A 59 8.91 4.73 -0.64
C PHE A 59 9.10 4.11 -2.03
N GLY A 60 8.43 2.99 -2.31
CA GLY A 60 8.44 2.37 -3.63
C GLY A 60 7.93 3.28 -4.75
N ILE A 61 6.86 4.05 -4.50
CA ILE A 61 6.36 5.05 -5.46
C ILE A 61 7.44 6.08 -5.79
N ILE A 62 8.12 6.62 -4.77
CA ILE A 62 9.20 7.62 -4.95
C ILE A 62 10.31 7.04 -5.84
N VAL A 63 10.79 5.83 -5.52
CA VAL A 63 11.84 5.16 -6.30
C VAL A 63 11.40 4.92 -7.74
N ILE A 64 10.15 4.48 -7.97
CA ILE A 64 9.64 4.24 -9.33
C ILE A 64 9.57 5.55 -10.12
N LEU A 65 9.10 6.63 -9.51
CA LEU A 65 8.97 7.93 -10.16
C LEU A 65 10.33 8.55 -10.49
N GLU A 66 11.31 8.43 -9.59
CA GLU A 66 12.70 8.85 -9.82
C GLU A 66 13.32 8.05 -10.99
N ARG A 67 13.14 6.72 -10.99
CA ARG A 67 13.64 5.86 -12.09
C ARG A 67 12.95 6.12 -13.43
N ALA A 68 11.71 6.61 -13.41
CA ALA A 68 10.99 7.01 -14.60
C ALA A 68 11.36 8.43 -15.09
N GLY A 69 12.15 9.19 -14.32
CA GLY A 69 12.52 10.57 -14.62
C GLY A 69 11.36 11.56 -14.46
N ILE A 70 10.38 11.24 -13.61
CA ILE A 70 9.21 12.09 -13.34
C ILE A 70 9.49 13.10 -12.22
N ILE A 71 10.33 12.71 -11.24
CA ILE A 71 10.79 13.53 -10.11
C ILE A 71 12.32 13.52 -10.10
#